data_AF-A0A7S3C2F9-F1
#
_entry.id   AF-A0A7S3C2F9-F1
#
_cell.length_a   1.000
_cell.length_b   1.000
_cell.length_c   1.000
_cell.angle_alpha   90.00
_cell.angle_beta   90.00
_cell.angle_gamma   90.00
#
_symmetry.space_group_name_H-M   'P 1'
#
loop_
_entity.id
_entity.type
_entity.pdbx_description
1 polymer ?
#
loop_
_entity_poly.entity_id
_entity_poly.type
_entity_poly.pdbx_seq_one_letter_code
_entity_poly.pdbx_strand_id
1 'polypeptide(L)'
;DNDTSHMPHNHQENSVCYPGTHDNDTVAGWYAEADEETLAQVDAYMGTAGMTPAQVADKFVRAAMASPARISIVQMQDLLGLENAAGRMNTPAVGTGNWGWRLTSQDIARLGDVSKTIRGVTDASGRSTPAKPKAAAKKKAAGAAAADAEVSAAADEP
;
A
#
# COMPACT_ATOMS: atom_id res chain seq x y z
N ASP A 1 18.73 3.61 -24.00
CA ASP A 1 18.80 2.23 -23.49
C ASP A 1 17.36 1.75 -23.34
N ASN A 2 16.96 0.62 -23.94
CA ASN A 2 15.56 0.16 -23.97
C ASN A 2 15.30 -0.93 -22.93
N ASP A 3 15.96 -0.85 -21.78
CA ASP A 3 15.74 -1.78 -20.69
C ASP A 3 14.34 -1.55 -20.08
N THR A 4 13.47 -2.54 -20.24
CA THR A 4 12.09 -2.52 -19.75
C THR A 4 11.91 -3.41 -18.52
N SER A 5 12.98 -3.98 -17.97
CA SER A 5 12.93 -4.91 -16.82
C SER A 5 12.33 -4.27 -15.56
N HIS A 6 12.39 -2.95 -15.44
CA HIS A 6 11.81 -2.16 -14.34
C HIS A 6 10.34 -1.76 -14.56
N MET A 7 9.75 -2.10 -15.71
CA MET A 7 8.33 -1.87 -15.94
C MET A 7 7.49 -2.84 -15.11
N PRO A 8 6.41 -2.39 -14.43
CA PRO A 8 5.64 -3.24 -13.52
C PRO A 8 5.14 -4.57 -14.10
N HIS A 9 4.78 -4.61 -15.39
CA HIS A 9 4.31 -5.83 -16.05
C HIS A 9 5.41 -6.87 -16.33
N ASN A 10 6.68 -6.48 -16.25
CA ASN A 10 7.84 -7.38 -16.45
C ASN A 10 8.41 -7.93 -15.13
N HIS A 11 7.96 -7.41 -13.98
CA HIS A 11 8.40 -7.89 -12.68
C HIS A 11 8.00 -9.36 -12.45
N GLN A 12 8.88 -10.10 -11.78
CA GLN A 12 8.65 -11.49 -11.38
C GLN A 12 8.23 -11.56 -9.90
N GLU A 13 7.51 -12.61 -9.51
CA GLU A 13 7.03 -12.77 -8.13
C GLU A 13 8.18 -12.75 -7.10
N ASN A 14 9.27 -13.47 -7.36
CA ASN A 14 10.43 -13.50 -6.47
C ASN A 14 11.35 -12.27 -6.64
N SER A 15 10.79 -11.08 -6.51
CA SER A 15 11.51 -9.81 -6.56
C SER A 15 11.04 -8.82 -5.50
N VAL A 16 11.77 -7.71 -5.38
CA VAL A 16 11.41 -6.56 -4.55
C VAL A 16 11.28 -5.35 -5.46
N CYS A 17 10.12 -4.70 -5.44
CA CYS A 17 9.84 -3.50 -6.21
C CYS A 17 10.06 -2.25 -5.35
N TYR A 18 10.78 -1.28 -5.90
CA TYR A 18 10.96 0.05 -5.33
C TYR A 18 10.64 1.08 -6.40
N PRO A 19 9.79 2.10 -6.15
CA PRO A 19 9.75 3.29 -6.99
C PRO A 19 11.11 4.00 -7.04
N GLY A 20 11.77 4.05 -5.89
CA GLY A 20 13.10 4.62 -5.71
C GLY A 20 13.75 4.10 -4.42
N THR A 21 15.08 4.10 -4.40
CA THR A 21 15.91 3.83 -3.23
C THR A 21 16.40 5.14 -2.63
N HIS A 22 17.08 5.09 -1.48
CA HIS A 22 17.64 6.29 -0.84
C HIS A 22 18.67 7.05 -1.70
N ASP A 23 19.25 6.40 -2.72
CA ASP A 23 20.17 7.02 -3.69
C ASP A 23 19.45 7.71 -4.85
N ASN A 24 18.18 7.39 -5.07
CA ASN A 24 17.34 8.04 -6.05
C ASN A 24 16.74 9.33 -5.47
N ASP A 25 16.35 10.23 -6.37
CA ASP A 25 15.45 11.32 -5.98
C ASP A 25 14.07 10.77 -5.63
N THR A 26 13.23 11.58 -4.99
CA THR A 26 11.81 11.26 -4.85
C THR A 26 11.17 11.20 -6.24
N VAL A 27 10.07 10.46 -6.39
CA VAL A 27 9.36 10.42 -7.69
C VAL A 27 8.90 11.80 -8.10
N ALA A 28 8.43 12.62 -7.15
CA ALA A 28 8.00 13.99 -7.43
C ALA A 28 9.18 14.88 -7.87
N GLY A 29 10.33 14.77 -7.21
CA GLY A 29 11.54 15.51 -7.60
C GLY A 29 12.06 15.07 -8.97
N TRP A 30 12.15 13.77 -9.20
CA TRP A 30 12.53 13.21 -10.50
C TRP A 30 11.58 13.64 -11.62
N TYR A 31 10.26 13.55 -11.40
CA TYR A 31 9.27 13.90 -12.42
C TYR A 31 9.31 15.38 -12.80
N ALA A 32 9.63 16.26 -11.85
CA ALA A 32 9.74 17.70 -12.12
C ALA A 32 10.94 18.06 -13.02
N GLU A 33 11.98 17.23 -13.04
CA GLU A 33 13.24 17.47 -13.76
C GLU A 33 13.44 16.53 -14.97
N ALA A 34 12.54 15.56 -15.18
CA ALA A 34 12.63 14.60 -16.26
C ALA A 34 12.42 15.27 -17.63
N ASP A 35 13.08 14.74 -18.67
CA ASP A 35 12.92 15.23 -20.04
C ASP A 35 11.56 14.88 -20.65
N GLU A 36 11.18 15.62 -21.70
CA GLU A 36 9.87 15.47 -22.36
C GLU A 36 9.62 14.05 -22.90
N GLU A 37 10.67 13.36 -23.37
CA GLU A 37 10.55 12.00 -23.90
C GLU A 37 10.19 11.01 -22.78
N THR A 38 10.86 11.10 -21.64
CA THR A 38 10.60 10.31 -20.44
C THR A 38 9.19 10.59 -19.90
N LEU A 39 8.80 11.87 -19.83
CA LEU A 39 7.47 12.27 -19.38
C LEU A 39 6.37 11.71 -20.30
N ALA A 40 6.58 11.73 -21.62
CA ALA A 40 5.65 11.15 -22.58
C ALA A 40 5.51 9.62 -22.42
N GLN A 41 6.60 8.92 -22.11
CA GLN A 41 6.56 7.47 -21.84
C GLN A 41 5.79 7.16 -20.54
N VAL A 42 6.03 7.92 -19.47
CA VAL A 42 5.31 7.78 -18.20
C VAL A 42 3.82 8.04 -18.41
N ASP A 43 3.46 9.10 -19.15
CA ASP A 43 2.07 9.40 -19.44
C ASP A 43 1.41 8.30 -20.29
N ALA A 44 2.08 7.83 -21.33
CA ALA A 44 1.57 6.74 -22.16
C ALA A 44 1.30 5.45 -21.35
N TYR A 45 2.12 5.16 -20.34
CA TYR A 45 1.98 3.96 -19.51
C TYR A 45 1.00 4.14 -18.34
N MET A 46 1.00 5.32 -17.71
CA MET A 46 0.33 5.55 -16.41
C MET A 46 -0.81 6.57 -16.46
N GLY A 47 -0.97 7.31 -17.56
CA GLY A 47 -1.92 8.41 -17.72
C GLY A 47 -1.70 9.51 -16.67
N THR A 48 -0.62 10.26 -16.82
CA THR A 48 -0.17 11.32 -15.90
C THR A 48 -0.33 12.74 -16.47
N ALA A 49 -0.86 12.87 -17.69
CA ALA A 49 -1.13 14.16 -18.32
C ALA A 49 -1.92 15.10 -17.39
N GLY A 50 -1.40 16.31 -17.19
CA GLY A 50 -2.00 17.34 -16.36
C GLY A 50 -1.92 17.09 -14.84
N MET A 51 -1.19 16.07 -14.39
CA MET A 51 -1.00 15.80 -12.96
C MET A 51 0.16 16.59 -12.37
N THR A 52 0.04 16.92 -11.08
CA THR A 52 1.15 17.48 -10.30
C THR A 52 2.19 16.41 -9.98
N PRO A 53 3.47 16.78 -9.70
CA PRO A 53 4.49 15.80 -9.32
C PRO A 53 4.10 14.93 -8.13
N ALA A 54 3.43 15.49 -7.12
CA ALA A 54 2.91 14.73 -5.98
C ALA A 54 1.82 13.70 -6.37
N GLN A 55 0.96 14.02 -7.34
CA GLN A 55 -0.01 13.06 -7.88
C GLN A 55 0.66 11.93 -8.66
N VAL A 56 1.75 12.24 -9.38
CA VAL A 56 2.55 11.22 -10.07
C VAL A 56 3.27 10.32 -9.06
N ALA A 57 3.80 10.86 -7.96
CA ALA A 57 4.36 10.05 -6.88
C ALA A 57 3.34 9.04 -6.32
N ASP A 58 2.08 9.45 -6.08
CA ASP A 58 1.01 8.52 -5.68
C ASP A 58 0.75 7.43 -6.74
N LYS A 59 0.81 7.77 -8.03
CA LYS A 59 0.69 6.77 -9.12
C LYS A 59 1.83 5.75 -9.10
N PHE A 60 3.06 6.18 -8.87
CA PHE A 60 4.22 5.27 -8.76
C PHE A 60 4.10 4.36 -7.54
N VAL A 61 3.65 4.89 -6.38
CA VAL A 61 3.36 4.09 -5.19
C VAL A 61 2.31 3.02 -5.51
N ARG A 62 1.21 3.39 -6.19
CA ARG A 62 0.17 2.43 -6.60
C ARG A 62 0.69 1.39 -7.57
N ALA A 63 1.52 1.77 -8.54
CA ALA A 63 2.10 0.83 -9.50
C ALA A 63 3.06 -0.16 -8.84
N ALA A 64 3.90 0.30 -7.90
CA ALA A 64 4.75 -0.58 -7.12
C ALA A 64 3.92 -1.54 -6.24
N MET A 65 2.83 -1.05 -5.63
CA MET A 65 1.90 -1.89 -4.87
C MET A 65 1.12 -2.86 -5.77
N ALA A 66 0.81 -2.51 -7.03
CA ALA A 66 0.12 -3.40 -7.97
C ALA A 66 1.06 -4.39 -8.71
N SER A 67 2.38 -4.19 -8.59
CA SER A 67 3.40 -5.06 -9.19
C SER A 67 3.24 -6.53 -8.80
N PRO A 68 3.57 -7.50 -9.68
CA PRO A 68 3.71 -8.91 -9.33
C PRO A 68 4.76 -9.20 -8.23
N ALA A 69 5.68 -8.28 -7.97
CA ALA A 69 6.73 -8.45 -6.98
C ALA A 69 6.17 -8.81 -5.59
N ARG A 70 6.71 -9.85 -4.96
CA ARG A 70 6.28 -10.31 -3.62
C ARG A 70 6.44 -9.24 -2.55
N ILE A 71 7.47 -8.39 -2.66
CA ILE A 71 7.69 -7.28 -1.73
C ILE A 71 7.65 -5.97 -2.52
N SER A 72 6.93 -4.99 -2.00
CA SER A 72 6.95 -3.60 -2.46
C SER A 72 7.39 -2.72 -1.31
N ILE A 73 8.39 -1.87 -1.55
CA ILE A 73 8.91 -0.92 -0.58
C ILE A 73 8.88 0.46 -1.21
N VAL A 74 8.25 1.40 -0.50
CA VAL A 74 8.09 2.78 -0.95
C VAL A 74 8.75 3.72 0.05
N GLN A 75 9.33 4.81 -0.44
CA GLN A 75 9.97 5.79 0.42
C GLN A 75 8.91 6.64 1.13
N MET A 76 9.22 7.10 2.35
CA MET A 76 8.29 7.99 3.07
C MET A 76 8.07 9.31 2.33
N GLN A 77 9.09 9.76 1.59
CA GLN A 77 9.04 11.01 0.84
C GLN A 77 8.07 10.95 -0.34
N ASP A 78 7.95 9.79 -1.00
CA ASP A 78 6.95 9.57 -2.05
C ASP A 78 5.53 9.55 -1.47
N LEU A 79 5.34 8.93 -0.29
CA LEU A 79 4.04 8.94 0.41
C LEU A 79 3.60 10.35 0.82
N LEU A 80 4.55 11.24 1.07
CA LEU A 80 4.31 12.64 1.41
C LEU A 80 4.23 13.56 0.17
N GLY A 81 4.60 13.04 -1.01
CA GLY A 81 4.69 13.79 -2.26
C GLY A 81 5.72 14.92 -2.21
N LEU A 82 6.85 14.70 -1.53
CA LEU A 82 7.89 15.74 -1.38
C LEU A 82 8.73 15.86 -2.65
N GLU A 83 8.96 17.08 -3.10
CA GLU A 83 9.84 17.39 -4.23
C GLU A 83 11.28 17.67 -3.76
N ASN A 84 12.24 17.37 -4.65
CA ASN A 84 13.70 17.56 -4.59
C ASN A 84 14.28 18.01 -3.22
N ALA A 85 14.67 19.29 -3.06
CA ALA A 85 15.42 19.79 -1.90
C ALA A 85 14.74 19.54 -0.53
N ALA A 86 13.43 19.23 -0.52
CA ALA A 86 12.69 18.88 0.68
C ALA A 86 12.65 17.36 0.98
N GLY A 87 12.98 16.49 0.03
CA GLY A 87 12.76 15.04 0.13
C GLY A 87 13.96 14.13 -0.16
N ARG A 88 14.95 14.58 -0.94
CA ARG A 88 16.07 13.71 -1.35
C ARG A 88 16.95 13.29 -0.16
N MET A 89 17.22 11.98 -0.06
CA MET A 89 18.02 11.42 1.05
C MET A 89 19.52 11.45 0.74
N ASN A 90 19.92 10.92 -0.42
CA ASN A 90 21.31 10.85 -0.84
C ASN A 90 21.45 11.22 -2.33
N THR A 91 22.55 11.90 -2.66
CA THR A 91 23.05 12.05 -4.02
C THR A 91 24.39 11.34 -4.09
N PRO A 92 24.46 10.16 -4.74
CA PRO A 92 25.71 9.42 -4.89
C PRO A 92 26.82 10.31 -5.47
N ALA A 93 28.06 10.07 -5.01
CA ALA A 93 29.24 10.84 -5.38
C ALA A 93 29.26 12.33 -4.96
N VAL A 94 28.28 12.81 -4.20
CA VAL A 94 28.31 14.14 -3.57
C VAL A 94 28.78 14.01 -2.12
N GLY A 95 29.80 14.77 -1.72
CA GLY A 95 30.46 14.62 -0.42
C GLY A 95 29.73 15.28 0.77
N THR A 96 28.75 16.15 0.53
CA THR A 96 28.06 16.93 1.57
C THR A 96 26.57 17.05 1.28
N GLY A 97 25.76 17.35 2.31
CA GLY A 97 24.31 17.59 2.17
C GLY A 97 23.42 16.33 2.12
N ASN A 98 24.00 15.14 2.25
CA ASN A 98 23.27 13.87 2.27
C ASN A 98 22.86 13.46 3.68
N TRP A 99 21.90 12.53 3.79
CA TRP A 99 21.46 11.89 5.04
C TRP A 99 20.84 12.84 6.07
N GLY A 100 20.49 14.06 5.65
CA GLY A 100 19.93 15.10 6.51
C GLY A 100 18.40 15.15 6.51
N TRP A 101 17.72 14.43 5.62
CA TRP A 101 16.26 14.44 5.53
C TRP A 101 15.63 13.87 6.80
N ARG A 102 14.59 14.56 7.30
CA ARG A 102 13.82 14.17 8.47
C ARG A 102 12.37 14.57 8.29
N LEU A 103 11.46 13.77 8.86
CA LEU A 103 10.06 14.18 9.01
C LEU A 103 9.97 15.46 9.83
N THR A 104 9.24 16.43 9.31
CA THR A 104 8.89 17.66 10.03
C THR A 104 7.63 17.48 10.87
N SER A 105 7.37 18.39 11.79
CA SER A 105 6.11 18.42 12.54
C SER A 105 4.89 18.59 11.62
N GLN A 106 5.05 19.32 10.51
CA GLN A 106 4.02 19.48 9.48
C GLN A 106 3.76 18.16 8.75
N ASP A 107 4.80 17.38 8.43
CA ASP A 107 4.63 16.07 7.80
C ASP A 107 3.93 15.09 8.73
N ILE A 108 4.31 15.09 10.02
CA ILE A 108 3.67 14.25 11.04
C ILE A 108 2.17 14.53 11.13
N ALA A 109 1.76 15.80 11.06
CA ALA A 109 0.34 16.17 11.07
C ALA A 109 -0.43 15.60 9.87
N ARG A 110 0.23 15.35 8.73
CA ARG A 110 -0.36 14.77 7.51
C ARG A 110 -0.45 13.25 7.55
N LEU A 111 0.28 12.58 8.45
CA LEU A 111 0.38 11.11 8.47
C LEU A 111 -0.96 10.39 8.67
N GLY A 112 -1.95 11.05 9.30
CA GLY A 112 -3.29 10.48 9.44
C GLY A 112 -3.96 10.20 8.10
N ASP A 113 -3.86 11.13 7.15
CA ASP A 113 -4.47 10.98 5.83
C ASP A 113 -3.61 10.14 4.88
N VAL A 114 -2.29 10.26 4.98
CA VAL A 114 -1.34 9.37 4.28
C VAL A 114 -1.60 7.91 4.67
N SER A 115 -1.77 7.63 5.97
CA SER A 115 -2.03 6.27 6.48
C SER A 115 -3.34 5.69 5.95
N LYS A 116 -4.41 6.49 5.87
CA LYS A 116 -5.69 6.04 5.28
C LYS A 116 -5.53 5.73 3.80
N THR A 117 -4.81 6.59 3.08
CA THR A 117 -4.57 6.44 1.64
C THR A 117 -3.77 5.18 1.35
N ILE A 118 -2.61 5.00 1.98
CA ILE A 118 -1.76 3.82 1.76
C ILE A 118 -2.44 2.54 2.25
N ARG A 119 -3.28 2.60 3.30
CA ARG A 119 -4.10 1.47 3.73
C ARG A 119 -5.07 1.04 2.64
N GLY A 120 -5.78 1.99 2.02
CA GLY A 120 -6.68 1.71 0.90
C GLY A 120 -5.96 1.08 -0.29
N VAL A 121 -4.77 1.58 -0.64
CA VAL A 121 -3.93 1.00 -1.70
C VAL A 121 -3.46 -0.40 -1.34
N THR A 122 -3.05 -0.62 -0.09
CA THR A 122 -2.61 -1.94 0.42
C THR A 122 -3.73 -2.97 0.36
N ASP A 123 -4.95 -2.58 0.74
CA ASP A 123 -6.12 -3.45 0.65
C ASP A 123 -6.49 -3.75 -0.80
N ALA A 124 -6.54 -2.73 -1.67
CA ALA A 124 -6.89 -2.89 -3.08
C ALA A 124 -5.87 -3.71 -3.90
N SER A 125 -4.60 -3.72 -3.47
CA SER A 125 -3.52 -4.49 -4.11
C SER A 125 -3.35 -5.91 -3.55
N GLY A 126 -4.22 -6.34 -2.62
CA GLY A 126 -4.13 -7.67 -2.02
C GLY A 126 -2.89 -7.85 -1.12
N ARG A 127 -2.30 -6.75 -0.65
CA ARG A 127 -1.10 -6.74 0.20
C ARG A 127 -1.40 -6.58 1.69
N SER A 128 -2.68 -6.50 2.07
CA SER A 128 -3.07 -6.54 3.47
C SER A 128 -3.18 -7.97 3.98
N THR A 129 -2.81 -8.17 5.24
CA THR A 129 -3.05 -9.45 5.90
C THR A 129 -4.57 -9.69 5.93
N PRO A 130 -5.06 -10.85 5.48
CA PRO A 130 -6.47 -11.17 5.60
C PRO A 130 -6.90 -11.04 7.06
N ALA A 131 -8.02 -10.34 7.32
CA ALA A 131 -8.58 -10.31 8.65
C ALA A 131 -8.83 -11.76 9.10
N LYS A 132 -8.36 -12.13 10.30
CA LYS A 132 -8.75 -13.42 10.90
C LYS A 132 -10.28 -13.53 10.82
N PRO A 133 -10.83 -14.68 10.38
CA PRO A 133 -12.27 -14.88 10.41
C PRO A 133 -12.77 -14.56 11.82
N LYS A 134 -13.75 -13.66 11.94
CA LYS A 134 -14.40 -13.43 13.24
C LYS A 134 -14.95 -14.78 13.68
N ALA A 135 -14.50 -15.26 14.85
CA ALA A 135 -15.02 -16.50 15.43
C ALA A 135 -16.54 -16.40 15.44
N ALA A 136 -17.22 -17.34 14.77
CA ALA A 136 -18.67 -17.37 14.70
C ALA A 136 -19.20 -17.32 16.14
N ALA A 137 -19.98 -16.29 16.45
CA ALA A 137 -20.62 -16.16 17.75
C ALA A 137 -21.50 -17.40 17.94
N LYS A 138 -21.10 -18.31 18.85
CA LYS A 138 -21.93 -19.44 19.26
C LYS A 138 -23.21 -18.87 19.86
N LYS A 139 -24.31 -18.89 19.10
CA LYS A 139 -25.66 -18.68 19.66
C LYS A 139 -25.89 -19.77 20.70
N LYS A 140 -26.04 -19.36 21.96
CA LYS A 140 -26.42 -20.22 23.07
C LYS A 140 -27.90 -20.57 22.90
N ALA A 141 -28.21 -21.73 22.33
CA ALA A 141 -29.53 -22.33 22.42
C ALA A 141 -29.52 -23.29 23.62
N ALA A 142 -29.91 -22.79 24.79
CA ALA A 142 -30.27 -23.60 25.94
C ALA A 142 -31.49 -22.95 26.57
N GLY A 143 -32.67 -23.48 26.24
CA GLY A 143 -33.95 -23.06 26.77
C GLY A 143 -35.09 -23.71 26.00
N ALA A 144 -35.91 -24.49 26.71
CA ALA A 144 -37.13 -25.18 26.30
C ALA A 144 -37.00 -26.60 25.71
N ALA A 145 -36.70 -27.57 26.58
CA ALA A 145 -37.24 -28.93 26.50
C ALA A 145 -37.21 -29.55 27.90
N ALA A 146 -38.13 -29.10 28.76
CA ALA A 146 -38.43 -29.73 30.04
C ALA A 146 -39.87 -29.36 30.43
N ALA A 147 -40.81 -30.03 29.78
CA ALA A 147 -42.16 -30.29 30.27
C ALA A 147 -42.73 -31.42 29.39
N ASP A 148 -43.54 -32.29 30.00
CA ASP A 148 -44.22 -33.44 29.41
C ASP A 148 -43.43 -34.76 29.31
N ALA A 149 -43.11 -35.34 30.47
CA ALA A 149 -43.02 -36.80 30.63
C ALA A 149 -43.18 -37.23 32.10
N GLU A 150 -44.41 -37.13 32.62
CA GLU A 150 -44.98 -37.84 33.78
C GLU A 150 -46.46 -37.38 33.78
N VAL A 151 -47.49 -38.19 33.52
CA VAL A 151 -47.93 -39.42 34.19
C VAL A 151 -48.91 -40.14 33.24
N SER A 152 -48.71 -41.43 32.96
CA SER A 152 -49.82 -42.33 32.58
C SER A 152 -49.63 -43.62 33.37
N ALA A 153 -50.50 -43.76 34.38
CA ALA A 153 -50.53 -44.84 35.33
C ALA A 153 -51.17 -46.10 34.73
N ALA A 154 -50.74 -47.22 35.29
CA ALA A 154 -51.23 -48.57 35.10
C ALA A 154 -52.76 -48.70 35.15
N ALA A 155 -53.29 -49.54 34.26
CA ALA A 155 -54.45 -50.39 34.51
C ALA A 155 -54.48 -51.50 33.44
N ASP A 156 -53.94 -52.67 33.79
CA ASP A 156 -54.29 -53.93 33.13
C ASP A 156 -54.36 -55.02 34.21
N GLU A 157 -55.57 -55.44 34.53
CA GLU A 157 -55.96 -56.66 35.23
C GLU A 157 -57.24 -57.15 34.52
N PRO A 158 -57.50 -58.47 34.43
CA PRO A 158 -57.34 -59.46 35.50
C PRO A 158 -56.48 -60.71 35.17
#